data_AF-A0A7Y2JTM1-F1
#
_entry.id   AF-A0A7Y2JTM1-F1
#
_cell.length_a   1.000
_cell.length_b   1.000
_cell.length_c   1.000
_cell.angle_alpha   90.00
_cell.angle_beta   90.00
_cell.angle_gamma   90.00
#
_symmetry.space_group_name_H-M   'P 1'
#
loop_
_entity.id
_entity.type
_entity.pdbx_description
1 polymer ?
#
loop_
_entity_poly.entity_id
_entity_poly.type
_entity_poly.pdbx_seq_one_letter_code
_entity_poly.pdbx_strand_id
1 'polypeptide(L)'
;MHVIRSFLLVALAGVVATPVVAQIPSGRRSPRQSAPKLLVANPYVFTSEDSVSAVEAGIGLRDRMDRVVGNKFQVVPREQMNEALGTWGYPADAILAPPVARRFANELRAWTYLTSSIAHRSGQDYTLTARLAGVNDKAGQVVSVAKIPGQSFKVMGESAADLFREPVRAYEDARECMDQMVEDPDKAANSADKAIRRVPSHGLANYCLAQLAITNEASPDSVIGLLRNAVEGDPQSLPAWTDLAEQYEAKEDSANVIASFQQMLLIAPTNQQLRETAIRLFNQYGRPDAAVDIARNGLELDPTNADLWDLLSNAYAVSGNFSGAIDALEQVYQNDSTKADSMYFLKIMVFADEEPDTVRLLKCARVGVDKYPTNINLLGFLAKGYGLVGELDSALTVTTRLLAVDETAIPTALTVTKSFADARRAPEAIPLIDFILANGDDQAKQSAAVILTNGALPLLQEPQDLEGAAAVTRKAIELAGSSNAQLSMTANYVLGIATFLQVPKLDPLAEQ
;
A
#
# COMPACT_ATOMS: atom_id res chain seq x y z
N MET A 1 -76.10 45.68 -12.79
CA MET A 1 -75.63 47.04 -12.46
C MET A 1 -76.19 47.44 -11.10
N HIS A 2 -75.29 47.94 -10.24
CA HIS A 2 -75.47 48.65 -8.97
C HIS A 2 -76.26 48.01 -7.81
N VAL A 3 -75.50 47.61 -6.78
CA VAL A 3 -75.82 47.86 -5.37
C VAL A 3 -74.48 48.05 -4.60
N ILE A 4 -74.55 48.80 -3.49
CA ILE A 4 -73.77 48.70 -2.23
C ILE A 4 -72.90 49.92 -1.86
N ARG A 5 -73.53 50.79 -1.06
CA ARG A 5 -73.15 51.36 0.26
C ARG A 5 -71.67 51.56 0.67
N SER A 6 -71.40 52.84 0.97
CA SER A 6 -70.97 53.42 2.28
C SER A 6 -69.59 53.09 2.86
N PHE A 7 -68.78 54.12 3.11
CA PHE A 7 -67.96 54.28 4.33
C PHE A 7 -67.77 55.78 4.66
N LEU A 8 -67.74 56.09 5.95
CA LEU A 8 -67.78 57.43 6.57
C LEU A 8 -66.70 57.54 7.66
N LEU A 9 -66.36 58.78 8.01
CA LEU A 9 -65.59 59.32 9.16
C LEU A 9 -64.08 59.49 8.93
N VAL A 10 -63.60 60.72 8.66
CA VAL A 10 -63.49 61.98 9.46
C VAL A 10 -62.22 62.00 10.32
N ALA A 11 -61.37 62.96 9.97
CA ALA A 11 -60.12 63.31 10.62
C ALA A 11 -60.33 64.28 11.79
N LEU A 12 -59.51 64.16 12.83
CA LEU A 12 -59.26 65.23 13.79
C LEU A 12 -57.79 65.23 14.22
N ALA A 13 -57.19 66.42 14.15
CA ALA A 13 -55.84 66.73 14.58
C ALA A 13 -55.79 67.10 16.08
N GLY A 14 -54.63 66.92 16.73
CA GLY A 14 -54.41 67.53 18.04
C GLY A 14 -53.11 67.16 18.76
N VAL A 15 -52.19 68.13 18.78
CA VAL A 15 -51.22 68.48 19.84
C VAL A 15 -49.89 67.71 19.91
N VAL A 16 -48.82 68.50 19.74
CA VAL A 16 -47.40 68.17 19.89
C VAL A 16 -47.00 68.22 21.37
N ALA A 17 -46.45 67.13 21.88
CA ALA A 17 -45.66 67.09 23.12
C ALA A 17 -44.37 66.34 22.82
N THR A 18 -43.21 66.97 23.03
CA THR A 18 -41.89 66.35 22.85
C THR A 18 -41.52 65.56 24.11
N PRO A 19 -41.17 64.27 24.02
CA PRO A 19 -40.50 63.59 25.11
C PRO A 19 -38.97 63.71 24.99
N VAL A 20 -38.36 64.08 26.11
CA VAL A 20 -36.92 64.04 26.38
C VAL A 20 -36.42 62.60 26.17
N VAL A 21 -35.45 62.44 25.26
CA VAL A 21 -34.76 61.17 25.04
C VAL A 21 -33.78 60.95 26.21
N ALA A 22 -34.16 60.10 27.16
CA ALA A 22 -33.22 59.53 28.10
C ALA A 22 -32.34 58.52 27.35
N GLN A 23 -31.09 58.89 27.07
CA GLN A 23 -30.06 57.95 26.60
C GLN A 23 -29.73 56.98 27.74
N ILE A 24 -30.38 55.82 27.75
CA ILE A 24 -29.89 54.65 28.47
C ILE A 24 -28.67 54.15 27.67
N PRO A 25 -27.47 54.01 28.28
CA PRO A 25 -26.38 53.31 27.63
C PRO A 25 -26.78 51.83 27.53
N SER A 26 -27.45 51.48 26.44
CA SER A 26 -27.59 50.09 26.03
C SER A 26 -26.21 49.65 25.53
N GLY A 27 -25.37 49.25 26.48
CA GLY A 27 -24.24 48.40 26.18
C GLY A 27 -24.78 47.14 25.53
N ARG A 28 -24.91 47.15 24.20
CA ARG A 28 -24.94 45.93 23.39
C ARG A 28 -23.63 45.21 23.67
N ARG A 29 -23.59 44.45 24.76
CA ARG A 29 -22.72 43.28 24.82
C ARG A 29 -23.18 42.43 23.66
N SER A 30 -22.35 42.36 22.62
CA SER A 30 -22.42 41.30 21.62
C SER A 30 -22.70 40.00 22.37
N PRO A 31 -23.66 39.16 21.93
CA PRO A 31 -23.87 37.87 22.57
C PRO A 31 -22.53 37.16 22.59
N ARG A 32 -21.97 36.92 23.79
CA ARG A 32 -20.79 36.07 23.94
C ARG A 32 -21.16 34.77 23.24
N GLN A 33 -20.52 34.47 22.12
CA GLN A 33 -20.58 33.12 21.55
C GLN A 33 -20.27 32.17 22.71
N SER A 34 -21.18 31.21 22.94
CA SER A 34 -20.96 30.16 23.93
C SER A 34 -19.64 29.48 23.60
N ALA A 35 -18.79 29.27 24.61
CA ALA A 35 -17.51 28.59 24.43
C ALA A 35 -17.71 27.26 23.67
N PRO A 36 -16.80 26.90 22.76
CA PRO A 36 -16.91 25.64 22.02
C PRO A 36 -16.97 24.45 22.98
N LYS A 37 -17.79 23.46 22.64
CA LYS A 37 -17.93 22.26 23.46
C LYS A 37 -16.69 21.36 23.37
N LEU A 38 -16.32 20.77 24.50
CA LEU A 38 -15.31 19.73 24.64
C LEU A 38 -15.94 18.43 25.14
N LEU A 39 -15.91 17.38 24.31
CA LEU A 39 -16.23 16.03 24.78
C LEU A 39 -15.03 15.45 25.54
N VAL A 40 -15.24 14.96 26.76
CA VAL A 40 -14.25 14.11 27.46
C VAL A 40 -14.82 12.69 27.54
N ALA A 41 -14.31 11.80 26.70
CA ALA A 41 -14.74 10.40 26.64
C ALA A 41 -14.11 9.58 27.77
N ASN A 42 -14.76 8.49 28.16
CA ASN A 42 -14.17 7.54 29.10
C ASN A 42 -12.97 6.82 28.45
N PRO A 43 -11.88 6.57 29.21
CA PRO A 43 -10.72 5.84 28.72
C PRO A 43 -11.08 4.49 28.10
N TYR A 44 -10.51 4.20 26.93
CA TYR A 44 -10.55 2.87 26.32
C TYR A 44 -9.73 1.86 27.14
N VAL A 45 -10.21 0.62 27.22
CA VAL A 45 -9.53 -0.49 27.91
C VAL A 45 -9.27 -1.63 26.95
N PHE A 46 -8.15 -2.32 27.15
CA PHE A 46 -7.77 -3.48 26.34
C PHE A 46 -8.28 -4.80 26.93
N THR A 47 -8.74 -4.79 28.17
CA THR A 47 -9.36 -5.92 28.86
C THR A 47 -10.70 -5.47 29.48
N SER A 48 -11.67 -6.37 29.56
CA SER A 48 -12.99 -6.04 30.13
C SER A 48 -12.93 -5.82 31.65
N GLU A 49 -11.95 -6.43 32.34
CA GLU A 49 -11.74 -6.33 33.79
C GLU A 49 -11.43 -4.90 34.25
N ASP A 50 -10.81 -4.08 33.40
CA ASP A 50 -10.41 -2.71 33.72
C ASP A 50 -11.53 -1.67 33.51
N SER A 51 -12.72 -2.09 33.08
CA SER A 51 -13.80 -1.16 32.70
C SER A 51 -14.23 -0.22 33.83
N VAL A 52 -14.29 -0.73 35.07
CA VAL A 52 -14.65 0.08 36.25
C VAL A 52 -13.60 1.16 36.51
N SER A 53 -12.32 0.76 36.47
CA SER A 53 -11.16 1.63 36.64
C SER A 53 -11.14 2.75 35.59
N ALA A 54 -11.46 2.42 34.33
CA ALA A 54 -11.56 3.38 33.26
C ALA A 54 -12.70 4.38 33.44
N VAL A 55 -13.90 3.93 33.79
CA VAL A 55 -15.00 4.86 34.08
C VAL A 55 -14.66 5.79 35.24
N GLU A 56 -14.05 5.29 36.31
CA GLU A 56 -13.63 6.10 37.45
C GLU A 56 -12.58 7.17 37.06
N ALA A 57 -11.57 6.78 36.27
CA ALA A 57 -10.59 7.73 35.74
C ALA A 57 -11.21 8.73 34.77
N GLY A 58 -12.14 8.30 33.91
CA GLY A 58 -12.87 9.17 32.99
C GLY A 58 -13.72 10.23 33.71
N ILE A 59 -14.32 9.88 34.84
CA ILE A 59 -15.03 10.84 35.70
C ILE A 59 -14.05 11.89 36.26
N GLY A 60 -12.94 11.46 36.86
CA GLY A 60 -11.94 12.39 37.40
C GLY A 60 -11.34 13.32 36.33
N LEU A 61 -11.04 12.75 35.16
CA LEU A 61 -10.55 13.49 33.99
C LEU A 61 -11.57 14.55 33.55
N ARG A 62 -12.85 14.19 33.37
CA ARG A 62 -13.91 15.11 32.97
C ARG A 62 -14.15 16.22 33.98
N ASP A 63 -14.32 15.86 35.26
CA ASP A 63 -14.57 16.79 36.35
C ASP A 63 -13.42 17.81 36.52
N ARG A 64 -12.18 17.35 36.36
CA ARG A 64 -11.01 18.23 36.45
C ARG A 64 -10.84 19.07 35.19
N MET A 65 -11.12 18.52 34.01
CA MET A 65 -11.00 19.25 32.75
C MET A 65 -11.88 20.49 32.71
N ASP A 66 -13.07 20.48 33.31
CA ASP A 66 -13.95 21.66 33.39
C ASP A 66 -13.24 22.87 34.02
N ARG A 67 -12.41 22.62 35.05
CA ARG A 67 -11.57 23.64 35.69
C ARG A 67 -10.32 23.99 34.89
N VAL A 68 -9.73 23.01 34.19
CA VAL A 68 -8.51 23.20 33.39
C VAL A 68 -8.78 24.08 32.17
N VAL A 69 -9.92 23.86 31.50
CA VAL A 69 -10.31 24.62 30.31
C VAL A 69 -10.90 25.99 30.63
N GLY A 70 -11.48 26.14 31.82
CA GLY A 70 -12.07 27.40 32.27
C GLY A 70 -13.15 27.88 31.30
N ASN A 71 -13.00 29.10 30.79
CA ASN A 71 -13.95 29.71 29.86
C ASN A 71 -13.63 29.45 28.38
N LYS A 72 -12.54 28.74 28.06
CA LYS A 72 -12.13 28.46 26.68
C LYS A 72 -12.98 27.38 26.02
N PHE A 73 -13.37 26.39 26.81
CA PHE A 73 -14.24 25.30 26.36
C PHE A 73 -15.36 25.05 27.37
N GLN A 74 -16.48 24.55 26.88
CA GLN A 74 -17.54 24.02 27.73
C GLN A 74 -17.42 22.49 27.74
N VAL A 75 -17.01 21.90 28.87
CA VAL A 75 -17.00 20.43 28.99
C VAL A 75 -18.42 19.90 28.98
N VAL A 76 -18.69 18.89 28.14
CA VAL A 76 -20.01 18.24 28.09
C VAL A 76 -20.27 17.54 29.43
N PRO A 77 -21.33 17.91 30.17
CA PRO A 77 -21.65 17.28 31.45
C PRO A 77 -21.95 15.78 31.28
N ARG A 78 -21.64 14.99 32.31
CA ARG A 78 -21.86 13.53 32.31
C ARG A 78 -23.31 13.15 32.02
N GLU A 79 -24.27 13.88 32.58
CA GLU A 79 -25.71 13.64 32.34
C GLU A 79 -26.07 13.80 30.86
N GLN A 80 -25.66 14.92 30.25
CA GLN A 80 -25.88 15.19 28.82
C GLN A 80 -25.17 14.16 27.94
N MET A 81 -23.96 13.74 28.31
CA MET A 81 -23.23 12.69 27.60
C MET A 81 -23.99 11.37 27.64
N ASN A 82 -24.51 10.97 28.81
CA ASN A 82 -25.22 9.70 28.99
C ASN A 82 -26.59 9.69 28.29
N GLU A 83 -27.31 10.81 28.26
CA GLU A 83 -28.54 10.96 27.47
C GLU A 83 -28.27 10.76 25.96
N ALA A 84 -27.19 11.37 25.45
CA ALA A 84 -26.79 11.22 24.06
C ALA A 84 -26.30 9.78 23.74
N LEU A 85 -25.55 9.15 24.65
CA LEU A 85 -25.14 7.74 24.51
C LEU A 85 -26.36 6.81 24.39
N GLY A 86 -27.39 7.02 25.23
CA GLY A 86 -28.63 6.24 25.18
C GLY A 86 -29.35 6.36 23.84
N THR A 87 -29.32 7.54 23.21
CA THR A 87 -29.87 7.75 21.86
C THR A 87 -29.10 6.98 20.79
N TRP A 88 -27.82 6.70 21.01
CA TRP A 88 -26.96 5.88 20.15
C TRP A 88 -26.98 4.38 20.50
N GLY A 89 -27.84 3.96 21.43
CA GLY A 89 -27.95 2.58 21.87
C GLY A 89 -26.81 2.11 22.79
N TYR A 90 -26.01 3.03 23.31
CA TYR A 90 -24.95 2.73 24.28
C TYR A 90 -25.45 2.87 25.72
N PRO A 91 -24.94 2.07 26.66
CA PRO A 91 -25.24 2.24 28.08
C PRO A 91 -24.63 3.55 28.62
N ALA A 92 -25.10 4.00 29.79
CA ALA A 92 -24.46 5.09 30.51
C ALA A 92 -22.98 4.78 30.77
N ASP A 93 -22.13 5.80 30.67
CA ASP A 93 -20.68 5.72 30.84
C ASP A 93 -19.97 4.76 29.87
N ALA A 94 -20.57 4.48 28.70
CA ALA A 94 -19.96 3.63 27.69
C ALA A 94 -18.52 4.04 27.36
N ILE A 95 -17.65 3.02 27.27
CA ILE A 95 -16.28 3.13 26.80
C ILE A 95 -16.29 3.04 25.28
N LEU A 96 -15.92 4.14 24.61
CA LEU A 96 -15.94 4.23 23.16
C LEU A 96 -14.53 4.04 22.60
N ALA A 97 -14.41 3.25 21.53
CA ALA A 97 -13.18 3.25 20.73
C ALA A 97 -12.91 4.67 20.16
N PRO A 98 -11.65 5.10 20.02
CA PRO A 98 -11.34 6.49 19.60
C PRO A 98 -12.05 6.97 18.32
N PRO A 99 -12.17 6.17 17.24
CA PRO A 99 -12.92 6.58 16.05
C PRO A 99 -14.41 6.84 16.31
N VAL A 100 -15.01 6.07 17.22
CA VAL A 100 -16.42 6.23 17.63
C VAL A 100 -16.56 7.48 18.49
N ALA A 101 -15.64 7.72 19.43
CA ALA A 101 -15.62 8.92 20.25
C ALA A 101 -15.53 10.20 19.42
N ARG A 102 -14.73 10.22 18.34
CA ARG A 102 -14.67 11.36 17.41
C ARG A 102 -16.00 11.61 16.70
N ARG A 103 -16.68 10.55 16.22
CA ARG A 103 -18.02 10.70 15.61
C ARG A 103 -19.06 11.18 16.62
N PHE A 104 -18.98 10.66 17.85
CA PHE A 104 -19.86 11.07 18.94
C PHE A 104 -19.66 12.54 19.34
N ALA A 105 -18.41 13.03 19.32
CA ALA A 105 -18.12 14.46 19.52
C ALA A 105 -18.84 15.34 18.49
N ASN A 106 -18.84 14.94 17.22
CA ASN A 106 -19.54 15.66 16.16
C ASN A 106 -21.06 15.75 16.40
N GLU A 107 -21.67 14.64 16.83
CA GLU A 107 -23.10 14.62 17.15
C GLU A 107 -23.46 15.59 18.27
N LEU A 108 -22.62 15.63 19.31
CA LEU A 108 -22.75 16.58 20.42
C LEU A 108 -22.47 18.04 20.03
N ARG A 109 -22.07 18.27 18.77
CA ARG A 109 -21.56 19.54 18.24
C ARG A 109 -20.36 20.04 19.05
N ALA A 110 -19.52 19.10 19.52
CA ALA A 110 -18.25 19.39 20.15
C ALA A 110 -17.18 19.59 19.09
N TRP A 111 -16.53 20.76 19.11
CA TRP A 111 -15.46 21.09 18.16
C TRP A 111 -14.13 20.49 18.59
N THR A 112 -14.02 20.15 19.86
CA THR A 112 -12.85 19.49 20.47
C THR A 112 -13.28 18.27 21.24
N TYR A 113 -12.39 17.31 21.33
CA TYR A 113 -12.62 16.08 22.05
C TYR A 113 -11.33 15.59 22.69
N LEU A 114 -11.48 14.91 23.83
CA LEU A 114 -10.43 14.28 24.59
C LEU A 114 -10.75 12.79 24.66
N THR A 115 -9.94 11.98 23.98
CA THR A 115 -9.94 10.52 24.09
C THR A 115 -8.82 10.07 24.99
N SER A 116 -8.98 8.95 25.67
CA SER A 116 -7.91 8.36 26.46
C SER A 116 -7.95 6.84 26.41
N SER A 117 -6.89 6.20 26.86
CA SER A 117 -6.82 4.76 27.08
C SER A 117 -6.10 4.46 28.39
N ILE A 118 -6.43 3.32 29.00
CA ILE A 118 -5.71 2.77 30.14
C ILE A 118 -5.06 1.45 29.69
N ALA A 119 -3.75 1.37 29.87
CA ALA A 119 -2.99 0.14 29.72
C ALA A 119 -2.65 -0.42 31.11
N HIS A 120 -2.93 -1.71 31.31
CA HIS A 120 -2.58 -2.48 32.49
C HIS A 120 -1.48 -3.48 32.12
N ARG A 121 -0.30 -3.38 32.75
CA ARG A 121 0.82 -4.29 32.46
C ARG A 121 0.85 -5.48 33.42
N SER A 122 0.89 -5.19 34.72
CA SER A 122 0.85 -6.21 35.78
C SER A 122 0.55 -5.56 37.13
N GLY A 123 -0.17 -6.28 38.01
CA GLY A 123 -0.43 -5.82 39.37
C GLY A 123 -1.12 -4.45 39.43
N GLN A 124 -0.46 -3.45 40.00
CA GLN A 124 -0.96 -2.07 40.12
C GLN A 124 -0.34 -1.10 39.10
N ASP A 125 0.37 -1.61 38.09
CA ASP A 125 1.02 -0.81 37.05
C ASP A 125 0.03 -0.46 35.93
N TYR A 126 -0.52 0.75 36.04
CA TYR A 126 -1.48 1.33 35.09
C TYR A 126 -0.91 2.61 34.49
N THR A 127 -1.06 2.78 33.18
CA THR A 127 -0.76 4.04 32.48
C THR A 127 -2.01 4.56 31.78
N LEU A 128 -2.36 5.82 32.00
CA LEU A 128 -3.41 6.52 31.28
C LEU A 128 -2.76 7.44 30.25
N THR A 129 -3.08 7.24 28.98
CA THR A 129 -2.66 8.11 27.88
C THR A 129 -3.89 8.84 27.36
N ALA A 130 -3.83 10.17 27.30
CA ALA A 130 -4.93 11.03 26.87
C ALA A 130 -4.51 11.93 25.72
N ARG A 131 -5.39 12.12 24.75
CA ARG A 131 -5.20 12.95 23.57
C ARG A 131 -6.31 14.00 23.48
N LEU A 132 -5.94 15.28 23.45
CA LEU A 132 -6.82 16.41 23.18
C LEU A 132 -6.61 16.87 21.73
N ALA A 133 -7.68 16.97 20.94
CA ALA A 133 -7.61 17.49 19.58
C ALA A 133 -8.94 18.13 19.15
N GLY A 134 -8.90 19.05 18.19
CA GLY A 134 -10.06 19.44 17.42
C GLY A 134 -10.54 18.31 16.50
N VAL A 135 -11.83 18.26 16.20
CA VAL A 135 -12.42 17.25 15.30
C VAL A 135 -11.72 17.24 13.94
N ASN A 136 -11.34 18.41 13.44
CA ASN A 136 -10.75 18.61 12.12
C ASN A 136 -9.25 18.97 12.17
N ASP A 137 -8.65 18.99 13.36
CA ASP A 137 -7.25 19.34 13.51
C ASP A 137 -6.35 18.23 12.96
N LYS A 138 -5.22 18.64 12.41
CA LYS A 138 -4.23 17.72 11.82
C LYS A 138 -3.33 17.09 12.88
N ALA A 139 -3.12 17.77 14.01
CA ALA A 139 -2.42 17.27 15.17
C ALA A 139 -3.09 17.77 16.45
N GLY A 140 -2.97 17.03 17.54
CA GLY A 140 -3.48 17.37 18.86
C GLY A 140 -2.36 17.57 19.88
N GLN A 141 -2.65 17.20 21.12
CA GLN A 141 -1.69 17.04 22.19
C GLN A 141 -1.95 15.75 22.94
N VAL A 142 -0.92 14.96 23.19
CA VAL A 142 -0.96 13.75 24.00
C VAL A 142 -0.22 13.98 25.33
N VAL A 143 -0.77 13.43 26.40
CA VAL A 143 -0.16 13.35 27.72
C VAL A 143 -0.28 11.93 28.25
N SER A 144 0.64 11.51 29.11
CA SER A 144 0.59 10.20 29.77
C SER A 144 0.88 10.33 31.26
N VAL A 145 0.14 9.58 32.08
CA VAL A 145 0.31 9.53 33.54
C VAL A 145 0.33 8.08 33.97
N ALA A 146 1.38 7.69 34.69
CA ALA A 146 1.42 6.41 35.41
C ALA A 146 0.67 6.53 36.74
N LYS A 147 -0.03 5.46 37.13
CA LYS A 147 -0.79 5.41 38.38
C LYS A 147 0.16 5.32 39.56
N ILE A 148 -0.02 6.21 40.53
CA ILE A 148 0.75 6.15 41.77
C ILE A 148 0.18 5.02 42.64
N PRO A 149 1.01 4.17 43.29
CA PRO A 149 0.53 3.13 44.20
C PRO A 149 -0.39 3.70 45.29
N GLY A 150 -1.55 3.05 45.52
CA GLY A 150 -2.56 3.50 46.48
C GLY A 150 -3.43 4.69 46.04
N GLN A 151 -3.13 5.33 44.90
CA GLN A 151 -3.98 6.36 44.31
C GLN A 151 -5.27 5.73 43.72
N SER A 152 -6.41 6.42 43.83
CA SER A 152 -7.62 6.01 43.12
C SER A 152 -7.55 6.35 41.64
N PHE A 153 -8.34 5.65 40.81
CA PHE A 153 -8.37 5.94 39.38
C PHE A 153 -8.97 7.31 39.09
N LYS A 154 -9.92 7.80 39.91
CA LYS A 154 -10.41 9.18 39.82
C LYS A 154 -9.26 10.19 39.86
N VAL A 155 -8.39 10.11 40.88
CA VAL A 155 -7.28 11.07 41.04
C VAL A 155 -6.24 10.90 39.91
N MET A 156 -6.06 9.70 39.38
CA MET A 156 -5.22 9.48 38.18
C MET A 156 -5.77 10.25 36.98
N GLY A 157 -7.08 10.19 36.74
CA GLY A 157 -7.75 10.98 35.70
C GLY A 157 -7.62 12.49 35.92
N GLU A 158 -7.77 12.96 37.17
CA GLU A 158 -7.55 14.37 37.51
C GLU A 158 -6.11 14.82 37.23
N SER A 159 -5.12 13.96 37.52
CA SER A 159 -3.71 14.23 37.26
C SER A 159 -3.43 14.36 35.76
N ALA A 160 -4.06 13.53 34.93
CA ALA A 160 -3.96 13.63 33.48
C ALA A 160 -4.60 14.92 32.93
N ALA A 161 -5.75 15.35 33.49
CA ALA A 161 -6.36 16.63 33.13
C ALA A 161 -5.42 17.82 33.43
N ASP A 162 -4.73 17.81 34.57
CA ASP A 162 -3.84 18.91 34.95
C ASP A 162 -2.66 19.09 33.99
N LEU A 163 -2.18 18.03 33.33
CA LEU A 163 -1.15 18.12 32.29
C LEU A 163 -1.61 18.87 31.04
N PHE A 164 -2.92 18.98 30.80
CA PHE A 164 -3.46 19.76 29.67
C PHE A 164 -3.55 21.26 29.94
N ARG A 165 -3.18 21.75 31.13
CA ARG A 165 -3.30 23.18 31.48
C ARG A 165 -2.55 24.10 30.52
N GLU A 166 -1.28 23.80 30.25
CA GLU A 166 -0.48 24.61 29.32
C GLU A 166 -0.83 24.34 27.85
N PRO A 167 -1.06 23.08 27.41
CA PRO A 167 -1.59 22.81 26.06
C PRO A 167 -2.90 23.54 25.73
N VAL A 168 -3.89 23.52 26.61
CA VAL A 168 -5.17 24.24 26.42
C VAL A 168 -4.95 25.75 26.34
N ARG A 169 -3.96 26.28 27.07
CA ARG A 169 -3.60 27.70 26.99
C ARG A 169 -2.98 28.06 25.65
N ALA A 170 -2.12 27.20 25.11
CA ALA A 170 -1.46 27.35 23.82
C ALA A 170 -2.37 27.05 22.61
N TYR A 171 -3.46 26.31 22.82
CA TYR A 171 -4.31 25.81 21.74
C TYR A 171 -4.93 26.91 20.87
N GLU A 172 -5.37 28.04 21.44
CA GLU A 172 -5.93 29.17 20.66
C GLU A 172 -4.89 29.77 19.72
N ASP A 173 -3.66 29.98 20.20
CA ASP A 173 -2.54 30.47 19.38
C ASP A 173 -2.17 29.45 18.27
N ALA A 174 -2.19 28.15 18.58
CA ALA A 174 -1.93 27.09 17.60
C ALA A 174 -3.03 26.99 16.53
N ARG A 175 -4.30 27.16 16.93
CA ARG A 175 -5.46 27.23 16.04
C ARG A 175 -5.38 28.44 15.12
N GLU A 176 -5.03 29.60 15.67
CA GLU A 176 -4.89 30.83 14.88
C GLU A 176 -3.78 30.70 13.83
N CYS A 177 -2.70 29.95 14.12
CA CYS A 177 -1.72 29.60 13.09
C CYS A 177 -2.37 28.89 11.90
N MET A 178 -3.12 27.81 12.16
CA MET A 178 -3.78 27.04 11.09
C MET A 178 -4.79 27.90 10.31
N ASP A 179 -5.53 28.77 10.99
CA ASP A 179 -6.56 29.61 10.39
C ASP A 179 -5.99 30.76 9.54
N GLN A 180 -4.79 31.25 9.88
CA GLN A 180 -4.12 32.35 9.16
C GLN A 180 -3.06 31.87 8.18
N MET A 181 -2.77 30.57 8.12
CA MET A 181 -1.67 29.99 7.33
C MET A 181 -1.68 30.42 5.86
N VAL A 182 -2.87 30.58 5.27
CA VAL A 182 -3.04 30.98 3.87
C VAL A 182 -3.19 32.49 3.71
N GLU A 183 -3.90 33.15 4.62
CA GLU A 183 -4.22 34.59 4.51
C GLU A 183 -3.07 35.51 4.94
N ASP A 184 -2.37 35.14 6.03
CA ASP A 184 -1.29 35.91 6.63
C ASP A 184 -0.26 34.95 7.28
N PRO A 185 0.70 34.44 6.49
CA PRO A 185 1.71 33.49 6.94
C PRO A 185 2.59 34.01 8.10
N ASP A 186 2.88 35.31 8.12
CA ASP A 186 3.69 35.93 9.17
C ASP A 186 2.93 35.96 10.50
N LYS A 187 1.65 36.32 10.46
CA LYS A 187 0.78 36.26 11.64
C LYS A 187 0.58 34.81 12.11
N ALA A 188 0.46 33.87 11.19
CA ALA A 188 0.38 32.45 11.51
C ALA A 188 1.63 31.98 12.26
N ALA A 189 2.82 32.23 11.72
CA ALA A 189 4.09 31.88 12.34
C ALA A 189 4.24 32.49 13.74
N ASN A 190 3.93 33.78 13.90
CA ASN A 190 3.95 34.46 15.20
C ASN A 190 2.99 33.84 16.23
N SER A 191 1.84 33.33 15.76
CA SER A 191 0.86 32.67 16.64
C SER A 191 1.37 31.29 17.07
N ALA A 192 1.91 30.49 16.14
CA ALA A 192 2.57 29.24 16.52
C ALA A 192 3.76 29.46 17.46
N ASP A 193 4.57 30.50 17.26
CA ASP A 193 5.69 30.85 18.15
C ASP A 193 5.24 31.10 19.61
N LYS A 194 4.07 31.75 19.80
CA LYS A 194 3.50 31.92 21.14
C LYS A 194 3.09 30.59 21.76
N ALA A 195 2.49 29.71 20.97
CA ALA A 195 2.09 28.37 21.41
C ALA A 195 3.31 27.54 21.84
N ILE A 196 4.36 27.49 21.01
CA ILE A 196 5.56 26.69 21.30
C ILE A 196 6.42 27.25 22.43
N ARG A 197 6.42 28.59 22.66
CA ARG A 197 7.06 29.17 23.86
C ARG A 197 6.44 28.67 25.16
N ARG A 198 5.15 28.29 25.13
CA ARG A 198 4.44 27.73 26.27
C ARG A 198 4.59 26.21 26.35
N VAL A 199 4.48 25.53 25.21
CA VAL A 199 4.62 24.07 25.09
C VAL A 199 5.51 23.78 23.87
N PRO A 200 6.83 23.56 24.04
CA PRO A 200 7.76 23.42 22.93
C PRO A 200 7.37 22.35 21.89
N SER A 201 6.84 21.22 22.34
CA SER A 201 6.33 20.14 21.50
C SER A 201 4.81 20.25 21.24
N HIS A 202 4.22 21.46 21.20
CA HIS A 202 2.80 21.59 20.90
C HIS A 202 2.49 21.06 19.49
N GLY A 203 1.74 19.97 19.40
CA GLY A 203 1.58 19.19 18.15
C GLY A 203 1.07 20.03 16.98
N LEU A 204 -0.07 20.72 17.17
CA LEU A 204 -0.68 21.54 16.12
C LEU A 204 0.14 22.76 15.69
N ALA A 205 0.90 23.37 16.63
CA ALA A 205 1.66 24.58 16.34
C ALA A 205 2.92 24.25 15.54
N ASN A 206 3.63 23.19 15.95
CA ASN A 206 4.77 22.67 15.20
C ASN A 206 4.35 22.13 13.82
N TYR A 207 3.18 21.48 13.72
CA TYR A 207 2.65 21.08 12.41
C TYR A 207 2.38 22.28 11.51
N CYS A 208 1.76 23.34 12.03
CA CYS A 208 1.51 24.57 11.26
C CYS A 208 2.82 25.22 10.77
N LEU A 209 3.84 25.34 11.65
CA LEU A 209 5.15 25.85 11.26
C LEU A 209 5.83 24.97 10.21
N ALA A 210 5.69 23.64 10.31
CA ALA A 210 6.20 22.73 9.30
C ALA A 210 5.55 22.97 7.93
N GLN A 211 4.23 23.15 7.87
CA GLN A 211 3.53 23.46 6.62
C GLN A 211 3.97 24.80 6.02
N LEU A 212 4.15 25.83 6.86
CA LEU A 212 4.70 27.12 6.43
C LEU A 212 6.12 26.97 5.89
N ALA A 213 6.96 26.19 6.56
CA ALA A 213 8.33 25.91 6.13
C ALA A 213 8.37 25.13 4.80
N ILE A 214 7.49 24.16 4.60
CA ILE A 214 7.33 23.42 3.32
C ILE A 214 6.91 24.39 2.21
N THR A 215 5.91 25.23 2.46
CA THR A 215 5.41 26.21 1.48
C THR A 215 6.48 27.22 1.07
N ASN A 216 7.37 27.57 2.01
CA ASN A 216 8.50 28.47 1.78
C ASN A 216 9.77 27.76 1.26
N GLU A 217 9.67 26.48 0.88
CA GLU A 217 10.79 25.67 0.37
C GLU A 217 12.01 25.67 1.33
N ALA A 218 11.75 25.65 2.64
CA ALA A 218 12.79 25.54 3.64
C ALA A 218 13.55 24.21 3.53
N SER A 219 14.75 24.14 4.12
CA SER A 219 15.55 22.91 4.07
C SER A 219 14.81 21.72 4.73
N PRO A 220 14.96 20.49 4.19
CA PRO A 220 14.34 19.30 4.77
C PRO A 220 14.66 19.11 6.26
N ASP A 221 15.87 19.46 6.71
CA ASP A 221 16.27 19.34 8.13
C ASP A 221 15.44 20.25 9.05
N SER A 222 15.12 21.46 8.59
CA SER A 222 14.30 22.40 9.36
C SER A 222 12.87 21.86 9.49
N VAL A 223 12.29 21.40 8.38
CA VAL A 223 10.95 20.82 8.34
C VAL A 223 10.86 19.56 9.20
N ILE A 224 11.86 18.66 9.11
CA ILE A 224 11.95 17.45 9.94
C ILE A 224 11.99 17.81 11.42
N GLY A 225 12.74 18.84 11.83
CA GLY A 225 12.79 19.29 13.22
C GLY A 225 11.40 19.69 13.75
N LEU A 226 10.66 20.47 12.96
CA LEU A 226 9.29 20.88 13.30
C LEU A 226 8.33 19.69 13.34
N LEU A 227 8.37 18.81 12.34
CA LEU A 227 7.50 17.63 12.29
C LEU A 227 7.82 16.62 13.41
N ARG A 228 9.09 16.47 13.81
CA ARG A 228 9.48 15.67 14.98
C ARG A 228 8.86 16.21 16.27
N ASN A 229 8.91 17.53 16.48
CA ASN A 229 8.23 18.15 17.63
C ASN A 229 6.71 17.99 17.54
N ALA A 230 6.14 18.00 16.32
CA ALA A 230 4.72 17.79 16.10
C ALA A 230 4.27 16.37 16.49
N VAL A 231 5.01 15.34 16.06
CA VAL A 231 4.72 13.94 16.43
C VAL A 231 5.12 13.60 17.86
N GLU A 232 6.04 14.33 18.48
CA GLU A 232 6.28 14.25 19.93
C GLU A 232 5.07 14.78 20.72
N GLY A 233 4.49 15.89 20.25
CA GLY A 233 3.27 16.46 20.81
C GLY A 233 2.05 15.59 20.61
N ASP A 234 1.89 15.01 19.41
CA ASP A 234 0.82 14.09 19.07
C ASP A 234 1.34 12.89 18.26
N PRO A 235 1.76 11.82 18.96
CA PRO A 235 2.18 10.59 18.31
C PRO A 235 1.08 9.90 17.48
N GLN A 236 -0.18 10.34 17.61
CA GLN A 236 -1.32 9.81 16.84
C GLN A 236 -1.71 10.69 15.65
N SER A 237 -0.93 11.73 15.33
CA SER A 237 -1.15 12.58 14.17
C SER A 237 -0.71 11.88 12.89
N LEU A 238 -1.64 11.20 12.23
CA LEU A 238 -1.38 10.61 10.91
C LEU A 238 -0.85 11.66 9.90
N PRO A 239 -1.41 12.89 9.80
CA PRO A 239 -0.86 13.91 8.91
C PRO A 239 0.60 14.28 9.20
N ALA A 240 0.96 14.48 10.48
CA ALA A 240 2.34 14.84 10.82
C ALA A 240 3.32 13.69 10.51
N TRP A 241 2.91 12.43 10.72
CA TRP A 241 3.72 11.28 10.32
C TRP A 241 3.85 11.13 8.80
N THR A 242 2.78 11.40 8.04
CA THR A 242 2.84 11.41 6.56
C THR A 242 3.87 12.42 6.09
N ASP A 243 3.74 13.67 6.50
CA ASP A 243 4.64 14.73 6.04
C ASP A 243 6.08 14.47 6.50
N LEU A 244 6.26 13.86 7.69
CA LEU A 244 7.57 13.49 8.20
C LEU A 244 8.20 12.36 7.37
N ALA A 245 7.41 11.36 6.99
CA ALA A 245 7.86 10.30 6.08
C ALA A 245 8.28 10.88 4.73
N GLU A 246 7.48 11.78 4.14
CA GLU A 246 7.80 12.45 2.86
C GLU A 246 9.12 13.21 2.93
N GLN A 247 9.40 13.92 4.03
CA GLN A 247 10.70 14.59 4.21
C GLN A 247 11.87 13.60 4.33
N TYR A 248 11.67 12.46 5.00
CA TYR A 248 12.69 11.42 5.06
C TYR A 248 12.90 10.72 3.70
N GLU A 249 11.84 10.51 2.92
CA GLU A 249 11.93 9.99 1.55
C GLU A 249 12.73 10.94 0.66
N ALA A 250 12.47 12.25 0.73
CA ALA A 250 13.23 13.27 -0.01
C ALA A 250 14.71 13.32 0.38
N LYS A 251 15.06 12.85 1.58
CA LYS A 251 16.44 12.71 2.06
C LYS A 251 17.04 11.32 1.82
N GLU A 252 16.29 10.41 1.22
CA GLU A 252 16.66 9.00 1.05
C GLU A 252 17.00 8.30 2.38
N ASP A 253 16.43 8.76 3.51
CA ASP A 253 16.62 8.17 4.83
C ASP A 253 15.64 7.00 5.05
N SER A 254 15.94 5.88 4.40
CA SER A 254 15.06 4.70 4.43
C SER A 254 14.78 4.18 5.84
N ALA A 255 15.70 4.35 6.79
CA ALA A 255 15.51 3.90 8.17
C ALA A 255 14.39 4.66 8.87
N ASN A 256 14.38 5.99 8.74
CA ASN A 256 13.33 6.82 9.32
C ASN A 256 12.02 6.75 8.53
N VAL A 257 12.06 6.55 7.20
CA VAL A 257 10.83 6.24 6.42
C VAL A 257 10.15 5.00 6.96
N ILE A 258 10.90 3.92 7.18
CA ILE A 258 10.35 2.67 7.73
C ILE A 258 9.71 2.89 9.09
N ALA A 259 10.40 3.59 9.99
CA ALA A 259 9.87 3.89 11.33
C ALA A 259 8.57 4.71 11.26
N SER A 260 8.52 5.73 10.40
CA SER A 260 7.31 6.55 10.20
C SER A 260 6.14 5.72 9.69
N PHE A 261 6.33 4.92 8.63
CA PHE A 261 5.27 4.06 8.09
C PHE A 261 4.77 3.02 9.10
N GLN A 262 5.66 2.45 9.93
CA GLN A 262 5.25 1.57 11.02
C GLN A 262 4.34 2.29 12.03
N GLN A 263 4.67 3.52 12.42
CA GLN A 263 3.80 4.33 13.29
C GLN A 263 2.46 4.64 12.62
N MET A 264 2.47 5.01 11.35
CA MET A 264 1.24 5.30 10.60
C MET A 264 0.31 4.07 10.54
N LEU A 265 0.87 2.86 10.38
CA LEU A 265 0.12 1.61 10.38
C LEU A 265 -0.43 1.24 11.77
N LEU A 266 0.22 1.65 12.86
CA LEU A 266 -0.35 1.54 14.21
C LEU A 266 -1.53 2.49 14.42
N ILE A 267 -1.48 3.69 13.82
CA ILE A 267 -2.55 4.70 13.91
C ILE A 267 -3.76 4.29 13.03
N ALA A 268 -3.49 3.74 11.85
CA ALA A 268 -4.50 3.38 10.85
C ALA A 268 -4.33 1.91 10.39
N PRO A 269 -4.55 0.92 11.28
CA PRO A 269 -4.26 -0.49 11.01
C PRO A 269 -5.08 -1.10 9.87
N THR A 270 -6.26 -0.53 9.58
CA THR A 270 -7.15 -0.97 8.49
C THR A 270 -6.97 -0.15 7.21
N ASN A 271 -5.98 0.75 7.12
CA ASN A 271 -5.74 1.54 5.92
C ASN A 271 -4.93 0.73 4.91
N GLN A 272 -5.64 0.09 3.98
CA GLN A 272 -5.06 -0.75 2.94
C GLN A 272 -4.09 0.02 2.04
N GLN A 273 -4.45 1.24 1.63
CA GLN A 273 -3.60 2.05 0.76
C GLN A 273 -2.26 2.39 1.41
N LEU A 274 -2.27 2.70 2.70
CA LEU A 274 -1.05 2.96 3.47
C LEU A 274 -0.17 1.72 3.53
N ARG A 275 -0.78 0.54 3.72
CA ARG A 275 -0.09 -0.75 3.77
C ARG A 275 0.58 -1.08 2.44
N GLU A 276 -0.13 -0.91 1.33
CA GLU A 276 0.40 -1.07 -0.03
C GLU A 276 1.60 -0.17 -0.30
N THR A 277 1.49 1.11 0.05
CA THR A 277 2.58 2.07 -0.12
C THR A 277 3.79 1.67 0.72
N ALA A 278 3.60 1.26 1.98
CA ALA A 278 4.69 0.81 2.85
C ALA A 278 5.43 -0.40 2.25
N ILE A 279 4.70 -1.44 1.82
CA ILE A 279 5.28 -2.66 1.22
C ILE A 279 6.11 -2.30 -0.02
N ARG A 280 5.56 -1.49 -0.92
CA ARG A 280 6.26 -1.06 -2.14
C ARG A 280 7.55 -0.30 -1.83
N LEU A 281 7.49 0.70 -0.94
CA LEU A 281 8.66 1.49 -0.55
C LEU A 281 9.72 0.61 0.13
N PHE A 282 9.31 -0.31 1.00
CA PHE A 282 10.25 -1.16 1.73
C PHE A 282 10.96 -2.13 0.80
N ASN A 283 10.25 -2.67 -0.20
CA ASN A 283 10.87 -3.46 -1.26
C ASN A 283 11.86 -2.61 -2.08
N GLN A 284 11.49 -1.38 -2.45
CA GLN A 284 12.37 -0.46 -3.19
C GLN A 284 13.66 -0.12 -2.41
N TYR A 285 13.57 0.02 -1.08
CA TYR A 285 14.73 0.28 -0.21
C TYR A 285 15.51 -0.98 0.18
N GLY A 286 15.23 -2.14 -0.43
CA GLY A 286 15.96 -3.38 -0.14
C GLY A 286 15.70 -3.91 1.28
N ARG A 287 14.51 -3.64 1.84
CA ARG A 287 14.05 -4.13 3.15
C ARG A 287 12.82 -5.04 3.02
N PRO A 288 12.91 -6.13 2.23
CA PRO A 288 11.78 -7.02 1.98
C PRO A 288 11.25 -7.71 3.23
N ASP A 289 12.08 -7.97 4.25
CA ASP A 289 11.63 -8.56 5.53
C ASP A 289 10.56 -7.69 6.21
N ALA A 290 10.76 -6.37 6.22
CA ALA A 290 9.77 -5.45 6.79
C ALA A 290 8.48 -5.40 5.95
N ALA A 291 8.59 -5.57 4.63
CA ALA A 291 7.44 -5.66 3.74
C ALA A 291 6.64 -6.96 3.98
N VAL A 292 7.32 -8.09 4.19
CA VAL A 292 6.72 -9.37 4.58
C VAL A 292 5.95 -9.24 5.90
N ASP A 293 6.56 -8.63 6.92
CA ASP A 293 5.92 -8.43 8.22
C ASP A 293 4.65 -7.58 8.10
N ILE A 294 4.69 -6.49 7.32
CA ILE A 294 3.53 -5.65 7.07
C ILE A 294 2.42 -6.42 6.34
N ALA A 295 2.76 -7.22 5.33
CA ALA A 295 1.78 -8.01 4.61
C ALA A 295 1.13 -9.07 5.52
N ARG A 296 1.93 -9.79 6.32
CA ARG A 296 1.43 -10.79 7.30
C ARG A 296 0.52 -10.16 8.35
N ASN A 297 0.90 -9.02 8.93
CA ASN A 297 0.06 -8.29 9.88
C ASN A 297 -1.28 -7.84 9.25
N GLY A 298 -1.30 -7.61 7.92
CA GLY A 298 -2.54 -7.30 7.21
C GLY A 298 -3.42 -8.53 7.05
N LEU A 299 -2.81 -9.66 6.72
CA LEU A 299 -3.47 -10.95 6.58
C LEU A 299 -4.00 -11.49 7.91
N GLU A 300 -3.44 -11.09 9.05
CA GLU A 300 -4.05 -11.37 10.37
C GLU A 300 -5.40 -10.67 10.55
N LEU A 301 -5.59 -9.49 9.93
CA LEU A 301 -6.85 -8.74 9.98
C LEU A 301 -7.86 -9.24 8.94
N ASP A 302 -7.39 -9.60 7.75
CA ASP A 302 -8.20 -10.16 6.66
C ASP A 302 -7.43 -11.29 5.95
N PRO A 303 -7.58 -12.54 6.42
CA PRO A 303 -6.89 -13.69 5.85
C PRO A 303 -7.28 -14.02 4.40
N THR A 304 -8.41 -13.49 3.94
CA THR A 304 -8.97 -13.76 2.60
C THR A 304 -8.63 -12.68 1.58
N ASN A 305 -7.85 -11.67 1.97
CA ASN A 305 -7.51 -10.56 1.10
C ASN A 305 -6.50 -10.97 0.01
N ALA A 306 -7.00 -11.21 -1.21
CA ALA A 306 -6.18 -11.59 -2.35
C ALA A 306 -5.12 -10.52 -2.71
N ASP A 307 -5.41 -9.23 -2.51
CA ASP A 307 -4.45 -8.16 -2.80
C ASP A 307 -3.27 -8.18 -1.80
N LEU A 308 -3.52 -8.51 -0.53
CA LEU A 308 -2.45 -8.71 0.47
C LEU A 308 -1.59 -9.95 0.18
N TRP A 309 -2.19 -11.03 -0.30
CA TRP A 309 -1.44 -12.21 -0.74
C TRP A 309 -0.55 -11.90 -1.95
N ASP A 310 -1.01 -11.10 -2.91
CA ASP A 310 -0.16 -10.66 -4.04
C ASP A 310 1.00 -9.79 -3.55
N LEU A 311 0.75 -8.84 -2.65
CA LEU A 311 1.80 -8.00 -2.05
C LEU A 311 2.83 -8.81 -1.27
N LEU A 312 2.38 -9.82 -0.51
CA LEU A 312 3.27 -10.75 0.19
C LEU A 312 4.14 -11.53 -0.81
N SER A 313 3.56 -11.98 -1.93
CA SER A 313 4.33 -12.65 -2.99
C SER A 313 5.43 -11.77 -3.56
N ASN A 314 5.14 -10.49 -3.80
CA ASN A 314 6.12 -9.54 -4.32
C ASN A 314 7.24 -9.30 -3.29
N ALA A 315 6.92 -9.22 -2.00
CA ALA A 315 7.92 -9.09 -0.94
C ALA A 315 8.82 -10.34 -0.81
N TYR A 316 8.25 -11.53 -0.95
CA TYR A 316 9.03 -12.77 -1.00
C TYR A 316 9.94 -12.85 -2.23
N ALA A 317 9.45 -12.46 -3.41
CA ALA A 317 10.26 -12.44 -4.62
C ALA A 317 11.46 -11.48 -4.50
N VAL A 318 11.28 -10.30 -3.89
CA VAL A 318 12.37 -9.34 -3.66
C VAL A 318 13.40 -9.84 -2.65
N SER A 319 13.00 -10.67 -1.67
CA SER A 319 13.94 -11.34 -0.75
C SER A 319 14.59 -12.60 -1.35
N GLY A 320 14.26 -12.97 -2.60
CA GLY A 320 14.74 -14.18 -3.25
C GLY A 320 14.06 -15.48 -2.79
N ASN A 321 13.00 -15.39 -1.99
CA ASN A 321 12.20 -16.53 -1.57
C ASN A 321 11.11 -16.85 -2.62
N PHE A 322 11.50 -17.40 -3.77
CA PHE A 322 10.59 -17.63 -4.88
C PHE A 322 9.55 -18.72 -4.56
N SER A 323 9.94 -19.80 -3.88
CA SER A 323 8.99 -20.81 -3.37
C SER A 323 7.88 -20.19 -2.50
N GLY A 324 8.24 -19.34 -1.53
CA GLY A 324 7.26 -18.62 -0.71
C GLY A 324 6.42 -17.62 -1.52
N ALA A 325 6.98 -16.99 -2.54
CA ALA A 325 6.25 -16.10 -3.44
C ALA A 325 5.17 -16.85 -4.23
N ILE A 326 5.50 -18.05 -4.74
CA ILE A 326 4.54 -18.90 -5.43
C ILE A 326 3.44 -19.38 -4.48
N ASP A 327 3.78 -19.82 -3.27
CA ASP A 327 2.79 -20.23 -2.26
C ASP A 327 1.81 -19.11 -1.92
N ALA A 328 2.30 -17.86 -1.81
CA ALA A 328 1.46 -16.68 -1.61
C ALA A 328 0.55 -16.39 -2.81
N LEU A 329 1.05 -16.52 -4.05
CA LEU A 329 0.22 -16.40 -5.25
C LEU A 329 -0.86 -17.49 -5.31
N GLU A 330 -0.55 -18.73 -4.93
CA GLU A 330 -1.58 -19.77 -4.87
C GLU A 330 -2.74 -19.37 -3.93
N GLN A 331 -2.46 -18.67 -2.82
CA GLN A 331 -3.51 -18.09 -1.97
C GLN A 331 -4.34 -17.01 -2.66
N VAL A 332 -3.76 -16.17 -3.54
CA VAL A 332 -4.50 -15.21 -4.36
C VAL A 332 -5.59 -15.95 -5.15
N TYR A 333 -5.23 -17.04 -5.82
CA TYR A 333 -6.17 -17.82 -6.63
C TYR A 333 -7.23 -18.55 -5.80
N GLN A 334 -6.86 -19.09 -4.64
CA GLN A 334 -7.81 -19.78 -3.75
C GLN A 334 -8.84 -18.82 -3.16
N ASN A 335 -8.42 -17.60 -2.80
CA ASN A 335 -9.31 -16.61 -2.19
C ASN A 335 -10.14 -15.85 -3.24
N ASP A 336 -9.54 -15.48 -4.37
CA ASP A 336 -10.25 -14.82 -5.47
C ASP A 336 -9.67 -15.21 -6.84
N SER A 337 -10.22 -16.26 -7.43
CA SER A 337 -9.83 -16.74 -8.77
C SER A 337 -10.03 -15.73 -9.90
N THR A 338 -10.83 -14.66 -9.68
CA THR A 338 -11.02 -13.62 -10.69
C THR A 338 -9.80 -12.71 -10.83
N LYS A 339 -8.97 -12.62 -9.79
CA LYS A 339 -7.70 -11.87 -9.74
C LYS A 339 -6.56 -12.57 -10.50
N ALA A 340 -6.72 -13.86 -10.83
CA ALA A 340 -5.74 -14.60 -11.62
C ALA A 340 -5.80 -14.22 -13.10
N ASP A 341 -5.31 -13.02 -13.40
CA ASP A 341 -5.14 -12.52 -14.76
C ASP A 341 -3.88 -13.08 -15.42
N SER A 342 -3.52 -12.59 -16.61
CA SER A 342 -2.31 -13.03 -17.30
C SER A 342 -1.03 -12.70 -16.51
N MET A 343 -1.03 -11.61 -15.73
CA MET A 343 0.12 -11.21 -14.91
C MET A 343 0.31 -12.16 -13.73
N TYR A 344 -0.77 -12.59 -13.08
CA TYR A 344 -0.72 -13.63 -12.05
C TYR A 344 0.00 -14.89 -12.54
N PHE A 345 -0.39 -15.44 -13.71
CA PHE A 345 0.25 -16.63 -14.26
C PHE A 345 1.71 -16.36 -14.61
N LEU A 346 2.00 -15.19 -15.18
CA LEU A 346 3.36 -14.79 -15.52
C LEU A 346 4.28 -14.73 -14.29
N LYS A 347 3.81 -14.15 -13.18
CA LYS A 347 4.58 -14.08 -11.93
C LYS A 347 4.97 -15.48 -11.44
N ILE A 348 4.01 -16.40 -11.35
CA ILE A 348 4.31 -17.77 -10.89
C ILE A 348 5.34 -18.43 -11.80
N MET A 349 5.20 -18.31 -13.13
CA MET A 349 6.14 -18.93 -14.07
C MET A 349 7.53 -18.33 -13.98
N VAL A 350 7.64 -17.01 -13.81
CA VAL A 350 8.95 -16.34 -13.61
C VAL A 350 9.58 -16.81 -12.31
N PHE A 351 8.84 -16.84 -11.20
CA PHE A 351 9.37 -17.30 -9.91
C PHE A 351 9.77 -18.78 -9.93
N ALA A 352 8.99 -19.62 -10.61
CA ALA A 352 9.29 -21.04 -10.80
C ALA A 352 10.46 -21.29 -11.78
N ASP A 353 10.83 -20.29 -12.57
CA ASP A 353 12.00 -20.36 -13.46
C ASP A 353 13.28 -19.91 -12.75
N GLU A 354 13.18 -18.91 -11.86
CA GLU A 354 14.28 -18.43 -11.00
C GLU A 354 14.69 -19.47 -9.94
N GLU A 355 13.73 -20.12 -9.30
CA GLU A 355 13.94 -21.30 -8.46
C GLU A 355 13.31 -22.50 -9.16
N PRO A 356 14.09 -23.29 -9.95
CA PRO A 356 13.55 -24.26 -10.90
C PRO A 356 12.53 -25.24 -10.29
N ASP A 357 11.25 -24.95 -10.50
CA ASP A 357 10.10 -25.79 -10.18
C ASP A 357 9.31 -26.05 -11.46
N THR A 358 9.80 -27.01 -12.24
CA THR A 358 9.21 -27.36 -13.54
C THR A 358 7.77 -27.86 -13.40
N VAL A 359 7.41 -28.45 -12.26
CA VAL A 359 6.06 -28.97 -11.99
C VAL A 359 5.07 -27.82 -11.85
N ARG A 360 5.36 -26.84 -10.99
CA ARG A 360 4.52 -25.65 -10.82
C ARG A 360 4.50 -24.78 -12.07
N LEU A 361 5.65 -24.60 -12.73
CA LEU A 361 5.76 -23.88 -14.00
C LEU A 361 4.80 -24.46 -15.04
N LEU A 362 4.86 -25.77 -15.32
CA LEU A 362 4.01 -26.41 -16.32
C LEU A 362 2.53 -26.35 -15.95
N LYS A 363 2.19 -26.60 -14.68
CA LYS A 363 0.81 -26.53 -14.19
C LYS A 363 0.22 -25.14 -14.45
N CYS A 364 0.92 -24.08 -14.04
CA CYS A 364 0.45 -22.70 -14.19
C CYS A 364 0.48 -22.22 -15.64
N ALA A 365 1.49 -22.61 -16.42
CA ALA A 365 1.58 -22.27 -17.83
C ALA A 365 0.42 -22.86 -18.64
N ARG A 366 0.04 -24.12 -18.39
CA ARG A 366 -1.11 -24.77 -19.06
C ARG A 366 -2.42 -24.03 -18.73
N VAL A 367 -2.70 -23.82 -17.44
CA VAL A 367 -3.92 -23.10 -17.00
C VAL A 367 -3.95 -21.67 -17.55
N GLY A 368 -2.81 -20.97 -17.52
CA GLY A 368 -2.69 -19.61 -18.02
C GLY A 368 -2.93 -19.51 -19.53
N VAL A 369 -2.35 -20.40 -20.33
CA VAL A 369 -2.57 -20.45 -21.79
C VAL A 369 -4.00 -20.86 -22.12
N ASP A 370 -4.62 -21.77 -21.37
CA ASP A 370 -6.03 -22.13 -21.59
C ASP A 370 -6.96 -20.92 -21.39
N LYS A 371 -6.67 -20.08 -20.39
CA LYS A 371 -7.43 -18.83 -20.13
C LYS A 371 -7.07 -17.70 -21.10
N TYR A 372 -5.81 -17.61 -21.52
CA TYR A 372 -5.26 -16.56 -22.39
C TYR A 372 -4.51 -17.15 -23.59
N PRO A 373 -5.22 -17.72 -24.58
CA PRO A 373 -4.64 -18.60 -25.61
C PRO A 373 -3.71 -17.93 -26.62
N THR A 374 -3.68 -16.60 -26.65
CA THR A 374 -2.86 -15.77 -27.54
C THR A 374 -1.82 -14.93 -26.78
N ASN A 375 -1.68 -15.11 -25.47
CA ASN A 375 -0.67 -14.37 -24.71
C ASN A 375 0.73 -14.93 -24.98
N ILE A 376 1.58 -14.11 -25.61
CA ILE A 376 2.91 -14.52 -26.10
C ILE A 376 3.84 -14.96 -24.97
N ASN A 377 3.78 -14.31 -23.80
CA ASN A 377 4.63 -14.65 -22.67
C ASN A 377 4.23 -16.01 -22.09
N LEU A 378 2.92 -16.26 -21.93
CA LEU A 378 2.43 -17.55 -21.41
C LEU A 378 2.74 -18.70 -22.37
N LEU A 379 2.58 -18.48 -23.68
CA LEU A 379 2.95 -19.47 -24.71
C LEU A 379 4.46 -19.75 -24.69
N GLY A 380 5.29 -18.71 -24.51
CA GLY A 380 6.74 -18.85 -24.40
C GLY A 380 7.17 -19.71 -23.20
N PHE A 381 6.63 -19.43 -22.02
CA PHE A 381 6.89 -20.22 -20.82
C PHE A 381 6.34 -21.65 -20.92
N LEU A 382 5.17 -21.84 -21.55
CA LEU A 382 4.63 -23.18 -21.78
C LEU A 382 5.51 -24.01 -22.73
N ALA A 383 5.98 -23.42 -23.83
CA ALA A 383 6.91 -24.06 -24.76
C ALA A 383 8.23 -24.44 -24.06
N LYS A 384 8.79 -23.52 -23.25
CA LYS A 384 9.97 -23.79 -22.42
C LYS A 384 9.72 -24.95 -21.46
N GLY A 385 8.60 -24.93 -20.74
CA GLY A 385 8.23 -25.98 -19.79
C GLY A 385 8.14 -27.36 -20.45
N TYR A 386 7.48 -27.46 -21.61
CA TYR A 386 7.42 -28.71 -22.37
C TYR A 386 8.80 -29.19 -22.83
N GLY A 387 9.65 -28.26 -23.27
CA GLY A 387 11.04 -28.56 -23.64
C GLY A 387 11.85 -29.14 -22.46
N LEU A 388 11.71 -28.57 -21.27
CA LEU A 388 12.42 -29.02 -20.05
C LEU A 388 12.04 -30.44 -19.62
N VAL A 389 10.77 -30.83 -19.77
CA VAL A 389 10.31 -32.20 -19.44
C VAL A 389 10.45 -33.19 -20.58
N GLY A 390 10.90 -32.75 -21.76
CA GLY A 390 11.06 -33.59 -22.94
C GLY A 390 9.76 -33.91 -23.69
N GLU A 391 8.66 -33.19 -23.41
CA GLU A 391 7.41 -33.28 -24.18
C GLU A 391 7.53 -32.47 -25.49
N LEU A 392 8.42 -32.93 -26.38
CA LEU A 392 8.86 -32.16 -27.54
C LEU A 392 7.75 -31.88 -28.57
N ASP A 393 6.79 -32.80 -28.74
CA ASP A 393 5.67 -32.60 -29.68
C ASP A 393 4.74 -31.48 -29.20
N SER A 394 4.51 -31.42 -27.89
CA SER A 394 3.79 -30.33 -27.23
C SER A 394 4.56 -29.03 -27.36
N ALA A 395 5.89 -29.05 -27.15
CA ALA A 395 6.76 -27.88 -27.30
C ALA A 395 6.69 -27.32 -28.72
N LEU A 396 6.84 -28.17 -29.75
CA LEU A 396 6.72 -27.79 -31.15
C LEU A 396 5.36 -27.13 -31.45
N THR A 397 4.27 -27.80 -31.04
CA THR A 397 2.91 -27.30 -31.28
C THR A 397 2.68 -25.92 -30.65
N VAL A 398 3.11 -25.73 -29.41
CA VAL A 398 2.95 -24.45 -28.71
C VAL A 398 3.86 -23.38 -29.31
N THR A 399 5.09 -23.70 -29.70
CA THR A 399 5.99 -22.76 -30.38
C THR A 399 5.45 -22.35 -31.74
N THR A 400 4.89 -23.27 -32.53
CA THR A 400 4.24 -22.90 -33.80
C THR A 400 3.06 -21.95 -33.58
N ARG A 401 2.25 -22.17 -32.55
CA ARG A 401 1.18 -21.24 -32.16
C ARG A 401 1.74 -19.87 -31.73
N LEU A 402 2.81 -19.85 -30.96
CA LEU A 402 3.48 -18.62 -30.54
C LEU A 402 3.96 -17.82 -31.76
N LEU A 403 4.67 -18.46 -32.70
CA LEU A 403 5.19 -17.82 -33.90
C LEU A 403 4.09 -17.30 -34.84
N ALA A 404 2.90 -17.91 -34.81
CA ALA A 404 1.74 -17.41 -35.55
C ALA A 404 1.12 -16.13 -34.95
N VAL A 405 1.40 -15.84 -33.67
CA VAL A 405 0.95 -14.62 -32.98
C VAL A 405 2.06 -13.57 -32.93
N ASP A 406 3.31 -14.00 -32.73
CA ASP A 406 4.50 -13.16 -32.64
C ASP A 406 5.65 -13.79 -33.42
N GLU A 407 5.88 -13.28 -34.63
CA GLU A 407 6.94 -13.72 -35.54
C GLU A 407 8.34 -13.42 -34.98
N THR A 408 8.47 -12.54 -33.98
CA THR A 408 9.74 -12.17 -33.37
C THR A 408 10.18 -13.14 -32.27
N ALA A 409 9.34 -14.11 -31.88
CA ALA A 409 9.63 -15.12 -30.86
C ALA A 409 10.64 -16.22 -31.30
N ILE A 410 11.57 -15.85 -32.18
CA ILE A 410 12.68 -16.67 -32.68
C ILE A 410 13.54 -17.28 -31.57
N PRO A 411 13.85 -16.60 -30.44
CA PRO A 411 14.62 -17.22 -29.35
C PRO A 411 13.96 -18.47 -28.75
N THR A 412 12.63 -18.49 -28.65
CA THR A 412 11.88 -19.66 -28.18
C THR A 412 11.97 -20.79 -29.21
N ALA A 413 11.85 -20.47 -30.51
CA ALA A 413 12.01 -21.45 -31.58
C ALA A 413 13.39 -22.10 -31.61
N LEU A 414 14.45 -21.31 -31.38
CA LEU A 414 15.82 -21.82 -31.25
C LEU A 414 15.96 -22.75 -30.04
N THR A 415 15.36 -22.39 -28.90
CA THR A 415 15.40 -23.19 -27.67
C THR A 415 14.72 -24.55 -27.87
N VAL A 416 13.54 -24.57 -28.49
CA VAL A 416 12.82 -25.81 -28.78
C VAL A 416 13.56 -26.63 -29.83
N THR A 417 14.06 -26.01 -30.90
CA THR A 417 14.91 -26.67 -31.92
C THR A 417 16.12 -27.36 -31.27
N LYS A 418 16.79 -26.68 -30.33
CA LYS A 418 17.89 -27.27 -29.57
C LYS A 418 17.44 -28.48 -28.75
N SER A 419 16.28 -28.41 -28.11
CA SER A 419 15.71 -29.52 -27.34
C SER A 419 15.47 -30.76 -28.22
N PHE A 420 15.01 -30.56 -29.47
CA PHE A 420 14.92 -31.63 -30.46
C PHE A 420 16.29 -32.18 -30.87
N ALA A 421 17.29 -31.31 -31.06
CA ALA A 421 18.65 -31.73 -31.38
C ALA A 421 19.27 -32.58 -30.27
N ASP A 422 19.16 -32.13 -29.02
CA ASP A 422 19.69 -32.82 -27.82
C ASP A 422 19.00 -34.17 -27.61
N ALA A 423 17.71 -34.30 -27.98
CA ALA A 423 16.95 -35.53 -27.90
C ALA A 423 17.11 -36.48 -29.11
N ARG A 424 18.05 -36.20 -30.03
CA ARG A 424 18.24 -36.98 -31.28
C ARG A 424 16.99 -37.01 -32.18
N ARG A 425 16.22 -35.93 -32.16
CA ARG A 425 14.97 -35.74 -32.93
C ARG A 425 15.03 -34.47 -33.79
N ALA A 426 16.23 -34.00 -34.14
CA ALA A 426 16.45 -32.79 -34.94
C ALA A 426 15.60 -32.71 -36.24
N PRO A 427 15.34 -33.79 -37.00
CA PRO A 427 14.53 -33.73 -38.22
C PRO A 427 13.08 -33.25 -37.97
N GLU A 428 12.53 -33.49 -36.78
CA GLU A 428 11.15 -33.12 -36.45
C GLU A 428 11.00 -31.62 -36.18
N ALA A 429 12.10 -30.90 -35.89
CA ALA A 429 12.11 -29.45 -35.72
C ALA A 429 12.22 -28.65 -37.03
N ILE A 430 12.26 -29.32 -38.20
CA ILE A 430 12.36 -28.65 -39.51
C ILE A 430 11.30 -27.55 -39.72
N PRO A 431 10.03 -27.69 -39.30
CA PRO A 431 9.06 -26.60 -39.44
C PRO A 431 9.47 -25.31 -38.73
N LEU A 432 10.11 -25.41 -37.55
CA LEU A 432 10.64 -24.24 -36.84
C LEU A 432 11.86 -23.66 -37.55
N ILE A 433 12.70 -24.53 -38.10
CA ILE A 433 13.87 -24.14 -38.89
C ILE A 433 13.49 -23.39 -40.15
N ASP A 434 12.48 -23.86 -40.89
CA ASP A 434 11.97 -23.19 -42.08
C ASP A 434 11.43 -21.79 -41.73
N PHE A 435 10.76 -21.67 -40.58
CA PHE A 435 10.33 -20.37 -40.07
C PHE A 435 11.52 -19.45 -39.74
N ILE A 436 12.55 -19.95 -39.05
CA ILE A 436 13.77 -19.18 -38.71
C ILE A 436 14.52 -18.76 -39.98
N LEU A 437 14.57 -19.61 -40.99
CA LEU A 437 15.19 -19.29 -42.26
C LEU A 437 14.45 -18.14 -42.98
N ALA A 438 13.12 -18.16 -42.96
CA ALA A 438 12.30 -17.14 -43.59
C ALA A 438 12.32 -15.79 -42.83
N ASN A 439 12.25 -15.83 -41.50
CA ASN A 439 11.93 -14.66 -40.68
C ASN A 439 13.05 -14.24 -39.71
N GLY A 440 14.05 -15.08 -39.47
CA GLY A 440 15.14 -14.81 -38.54
C GLY A 440 16.18 -13.82 -39.09
N ASP A 441 16.80 -13.08 -38.18
CA ASP A 441 17.99 -12.30 -38.49
C ASP A 441 19.22 -13.21 -38.73
N ASP A 442 20.32 -12.61 -39.18
CA ASP A 442 21.54 -13.38 -39.49
C ASP A 442 22.07 -14.12 -38.25
N GLN A 443 21.98 -13.53 -37.06
CA GLN A 443 22.46 -14.16 -35.83
C GLN A 443 21.63 -15.39 -35.46
N ALA A 444 20.30 -15.32 -35.58
CA ALA A 444 19.40 -16.43 -35.34
C ALA A 444 19.62 -17.55 -36.35
N LYS A 445 19.83 -17.22 -37.64
CA LYS A 445 20.14 -18.20 -38.68
C LYS A 445 21.45 -18.92 -38.40
N GLN A 446 22.50 -18.20 -38.02
CA GLN A 446 23.78 -18.80 -37.63
C GLN A 446 23.62 -19.71 -36.40
N SER A 447 22.84 -19.29 -35.40
CA SER A 447 22.58 -20.09 -34.21
C SER A 447 21.84 -21.39 -34.54
N ALA A 448 20.81 -21.31 -35.39
CA ALA A 448 20.09 -22.48 -35.88
C ALA A 448 21.00 -23.42 -36.67
N ALA A 449 21.85 -22.89 -37.55
CA ALA A 449 22.80 -23.69 -38.33
C ALA A 449 23.77 -24.47 -37.42
N VAL A 450 24.27 -23.87 -36.34
CA VAL A 450 25.10 -24.55 -35.34
C VAL A 450 24.31 -25.65 -34.63
N ILE A 451 23.09 -25.36 -34.18
CA ILE A 451 22.22 -26.34 -33.51
C ILE A 451 22.01 -27.56 -34.40
N LEU A 452 21.67 -27.36 -35.67
CA LEU A 452 21.39 -28.45 -36.61
C LEU A 452 22.65 -29.25 -36.98
N THR A 453 23.78 -28.58 -37.20
CA THR A 453 25.05 -29.25 -37.50
C THR A 453 25.44 -30.20 -36.36
N ASN A 454 25.30 -29.73 -35.11
CA ASN A 454 25.57 -30.55 -33.93
C ASN A 454 24.50 -31.63 -33.74
N GLY A 455 23.22 -31.31 -33.96
CA GLY A 455 22.09 -32.24 -33.86
C GLY A 455 22.11 -33.37 -34.89
N ALA A 456 22.83 -33.20 -36.00
CA ALA A 456 23.00 -34.24 -37.02
C ALA A 456 24.05 -35.30 -36.63
N LEU A 457 25.04 -34.96 -35.78
CA LEU A 457 26.12 -35.88 -35.41
C LEU A 457 25.62 -37.14 -34.68
N PRO A 458 24.72 -37.05 -33.68
CA PRO A 458 24.16 -38.24 -33.03
C PRO A 458 23.37 -39.13 -33.99
N LEU A 459 22.77 -38.58 -35.04
CA LEU A 459 21.98 -39.34 -36.02
C LEU A 459 22.84 -40.27 -36.88
N LEU A 460 24.14 -39.99 -37.01
CA LEU A 460 25.12 -40.85 -37.70
C LEU A 460 25.53 -42.09 -36.89
N GLN A 461 25.22 -42.13 -35.59
CA GLN A 461 25.53 -43.24 -34.70
C GLN A 461 24.41 -44.28 -34.70
N GLU A 462 24.60 -45.46 -34.12
CA GLU A 462 23.52 -46.47 -34.02
C GLU A 462 22.45 -46.07 -32.98
N PRO A 463 21.15 -46.36 -33.20
CA PRO A 463 20.52 -46.74 -34.47
C PRO A 463 20.54 -45.60 -35.49
N GLN A 464 21.14 -45.80 -36.66
CA GLN A 464 21.36 -44.70 -37.62
C GLN A 464 20.06 -44.12 -38.22
N ASP A 465 19.99 -42.78 -38.25
CA ASP A 465 19.01 -42.01 -39.03
C ASP A 465 19.76 -41.13 -40.05
N LEU A 466 20.27 -41.78 -41.10
CA LEU A 466 21.09 -41.10 -42.10
C LEU A 466 20.29 -40.13 -42.97
N GLU A 467 19.01 -40.43 -43.21
CA GLU A 467 18.13 -39.55 -43.99
C GLU A 467 17.83 -38.26 -43.21
N GLY A 468 17.50 -38.39 -41.92
CA GLY A 468 17.32 -37.26 -41.01
C GLY A 468 18.61 -36.44 -40.88
N ALA A 469 19.77 -37.10 -40.70
CA ALA A 469 21.07 -36.42 -40.65
C ALA A 469 21.33 -35.59 -41.91
N ALA A 470 21.06 -36.15 -43.09
CA ALA A 470 21.22 -35.43 -44.36
C ALA A 470 20.21 -34.28 -44.50
N ALA A 471 18.95 -34.47 -44.14
CA ALA A 471 17.91 -33.45 -44.22
C ALA A 471 18.21 -32.22 -43.34
N VAL A 472 18.53 -32.47 -42.06
CA VAL A 472 18.88 -31.44 -41.08
C VAL A 472 20.14 -30.68 -41.50
N THR A 473 21.13 -31.38 -42.03
CA THR A 473 22.41 -30.76 -42.42
C THR A 473 22.28 -29.92 -43.69
N ARG A 474 21.41 -30.29 -44.64
CA ARG A 474 21.08 -29.41 -45.78
C ARG A 474 20.48 -28.09 -45.31
N LYS A 475 19.57 -28.13 -44.34
CA LYS A 475 19.00 -26.92 -43.72
C LYS A 475 20.05 -26.10 -42.98
N ALA A 476 20.99 -26.75 -42.29
CA ALA A 476 22.11 -26.06 -41.65
C ALA A 476 22.98 -25.27 -42.64
N ILE A 477 23.26 -25.84 -43.82
CA ILE A 477 24.02 -25.17 -44.89
C ILE A 477 23.24 -23.98 -45.45
N GLU A 478 21.93 -24.15 -45.67
CA GLU A 478 21.04 -23.08 -46.15
C GLU A 478 21.01 -21.89 -45.19
N LEU A 479 20.90 -22.17 -43.89
CA LEU A 479 20.93 -21.17 -42.82
C LEU A 479 22.30 -20.49 -42.66
N ALA A 480 23.40 -21.25 -42.77
CA ALA A 480 24.76 -20.72 -42.64
C ALA A 480 25.12 -19.76 -43.78
N GLY A 481 24.57 -20.01 -44.98
CA GLY A 481 24.79 -19.18 -46.16
C GLY A 481 26.28 -18.99 -46.51
N SER A 482 26.59 -17.88 -47.17
CA SER A 482 27.96 -17.48 -47.49
C SER A 482 28.65 -16.70 -46.36
N SER A 483 27.92 -16.32 -45.31
CA SER A 483 28.40 -15.46 -44.23
C SER A 483 29.27 -16.20 -43.20
N ASN A 484 29.21 -17.53 -43.14
CA ASN A 484 30.03 -18.34 -42.24
C ASN A 484 30.64 -19.57 -42.93
N ALA A 485 31.74 -19.33 -43.65
CA ALA A 485 32.42 -20.36 -44.45
C ALA A 485 32.87 -21.58 -43.63
N GLN A 486 33.27 -21.39 -42.37
CA GLN A 486 33.72 -22.48 -41.50
C GLN A 486 32.55 -23.38 -41.07
N LEU A 487 31.41 -22.79 -40.71
CA LEU A 487 30.20 -23.54 -40.37
C LEU A 487 29.67 -24.29 -41.60
N SER A 488 29.61 -23.63 -42.76
CA SER A 488 29.22 -24.26 -44.02
C SER A 488 30.14 -25.42 -44.39
N MET A 489 31.46 -25.29 -44.19
CA MET A 489 32.40 -26.39 -44.42
C MET A 489 32.13 -27.59 -43.50
N THR A 490 31.90 -27.32 -42.21
CA THR A 490 31.61 -28.35 -41.21
C THR A 490 30.31 -29.07 -41.53
N ALA A 491 29.25 -28.32 -41.86
CA ALA A 491 27.97 -28.89 -42.26
C ALA A 491 28.08 -29.70 -43.57
N ASN A 492 28.82 -29.22 -44.58
CA ASN A 492 29.06 -30.00 -45.80
C ASN A 492 29.80 -31.32 -45.54
N TYR A 493 30.75 -31.33 -44.60
CA TYR A 493 31.42 -32.57 -44.18
C TYR A 493 30.45 -33.57 -43.54
N VAL A 494 29.60 -33.11 -42.61
CA VAL A 494 28.56 -33.94 -41.98
C VAL A 494 27.56 -34.47 -43.01
N LEU A 495 27.13 -33.65 -43.96
CA LEU A 495 26.25 -34.07 -45.06
C LEU A 495 26.91 -35.13 -45.95
N GLY A 496 28.20 -34.96 -46.25
CA GLY A 496 29.00 -35.93 -47.00
C GLY A 496 29.02 -37.30 -46.32
N ILE A 497 29.27 -37.36 -45.01
CA ILE A 497 29.20 -38.60 -44.24
C ILE A 497 27.79 -39.19 -44.27
N ALA A 498 26.76 -38.38 -43.96
CA ALA A 498 25.38 -38.83 -43.92
C ALA A 498 24.93 -39.47 -45.23
N THR A 499 25.27 -38.84 -46.36
CA THR A 499 24.91 -39.33 -47.70
C THR A 499 25.79 -40.51 -48.16
N PHE A 500 27.08 -40.50 -47.84
CA PHE A 500 27.97 -41.62 -48.16
C PHE A 500 27.55 -42.91 -47.45
N LEU A 501 27.19 -42.82 -46.16
CA LEU A 501 26.73 -43.99 -45.39
C LEU A 501 25.37 -44.54 -45.87
N GLN A 502 24.61 -43.79 -46.68
CA GLN A 502 23.38 -44.29 -47.31
C GLN A 502 23.67 -45.17 -48.54
N VAL A 503 24.85 -45.05 -49.15
CA VAL A 503 25.19 -45.75 -50.41
C VAL A 503 24.98 -47.26 -50.32
N PRO A 504 25.40 -47.98 -49.25
CA PRO A 504 25.14 -49.42 -49.12
C PRO A 504 23.66 -49.81 -49.11
N LYS A 505 22.78 -48.92 -48.62
CA LYS A 505 21.33 -49.15 -48.62
C LYS A 505 20.72 -48.96 -50.01
N LEU A 506 21.33 -48.13 -50.85
CA LEU A 506 20.88 -47.82 -52.21
C LEU A 506 21.48 -48.78 -53.25
N ASP A 507 22.71 -49.23 -53.02
CA ASP A 507 23.44 -50.21 -53.83
C ASP A 507 24.18 -51.19 -52.90
N PRO A 508 23.61 -52.38 -52.64
CA PRO A 508 24.22 -53.39 -51.77
C PRO A 508 25.56 -53.95 -52.28
N LEU A 509 25.92 -53.72 -53.55
CA LEU A 509 27.20 -54.14 -54.12
C LEU A 509 28.30 -53.08 -53.92
N ALA A 510 27.96 -51.87 -53.46
CA ALA A 510 28.91 -50.78 -53.26
C ALA A 510 29.79 -50.93 -52.01
N GLU A 511 29.53 -51.90 -51.13
CA GLU A 511 30.38 -52.23 -49.97
C GLU A 511 31.52 -53.22 -50.30
N GLN A 512 31.47 -53.89 -51.47
CA GLN A 512 32.53 -54.79 -51.95
C GLN A 512 33.61 -54.03 -52.71
#